data_AF-A0A1M6A7A9-F1
#
_entry.id   AF-A0A1M6A7A9-F1
#
_cell.length_a   1.000
_cell.length_b   1.000
_cell.length_c   1.000
_cell.angle_alpha   90.00
_cell.angle_beta   90.00
_cell.angle_gamma   90.00
#
_symmetry.space_group_name_H-M   'P 1'
#
loop_
_entity.id
_entity.type
_entity.pdbx_description
1 polymer ?
#
loop_
_entity_poly.entity_id
_entity_poly.type
_entity_poly.pdbx_seq_one_letter_code
_entity_poly.pdbx_strand_id
1 'polypeptide(L)'
;MGVFATRAPFRPNNIGLSSVELIEVISTEEFGPVLVVKGVDMLDGTPIYDIKPYIPYADAHPDARGGFTDELSKGAQVKVDFPQELLEKLPEEIRESAVEVLRQDPRAGYDRGRQRDFRLAYHGYDIVFLGKDGEITVTDVLKI
;
A
#
# COMPACT_ATOMS: atom_id res chain seq x y z
N MET A 1 -12.95 -17.17 -4.40
CA MET A 1 -13.42 -17.01 -3.00
C MET A 1 -14.61 -16.08 -2.97
N GLY A 2 -15.55 -16.28 -2.05
CA GLY A 2 -16.65 -15.33 -1.86
C GLY A 2 -16.15 -14.05 -1.19
N VAL A 3 -16.79 -12.91 -1.46
CA VAL A 3 -16.31 -11.58 -1.00
C VAL A 3 -16.11 -11.49 0.52
N PHE A 4 -16.99 -12.12 1.30
CA PHE A 4 -16.93 -12.13 2.78
C PHE A 4 -15.77 -12.94 3.35
N ALA A 5 -15.14 -13.80 2.55
CA ALA A 5 -13.92 -14.52 2.93
C ALA A 5 -12.64 -13.75 2.54
N THR A 6 -12.76 -12.50 2.07
CA THR A 6 -11.66 -11.70 1.53
C THR A 6 -11.70 -10.25 2.04
N ARG A 7 -10.62 -9.50 1.77
CA ARG A 7 -10.57 -8.05 1.95
C ARG A 7 -10.83 -7.26 0.66
N ALA A 8 -11.50 -7.85 -0.35
CA ALA A 8 -11.75 -7.17 -1.63
C ALA A 8 -12.59 -5.89 -1.46
N PRO A 9 -12.22 -4.76 -2.11
CA PRO A 9 -12.94 -3.49 -2.00
C PRO A 9 -14.30 -3.51 -2.71
N PHE A 10 -14.51 -4.42 -3.66
CA PHE A 10 -15.80 -4.62 -4.32
C PHE A 10 -16.72 -5.51 -3.47
N ARG A 11 -17.54 -4.89 -2.63
CA ARG A 11 -18.38 -5.56 -1.63
C ARG A 11 -19.73 -4.83 -1.47
N PRO A 12 -20.77 -5.45 -0.87
CA PRO A 12 -22.08 -4.80 -0.74
C PRO A 12 -22.06 -3.46 -0.02
N ASN A 13 -21.22 -3.34 1.02
CA ASN A 13 -20.95 -2.09 1.72
C ASN A 13 -19.45 -1.79 1.63
N ASN A 14 -19.06 -0.76 0.87
CA ASN A 14 -17.67 -0.40 0.57
C ASN A 14 -16.95 0.25 1.77
N ILE A 15 -16.93 -0.46 2.88
CA ILE A 15 -16.27 -0.04 4.12
C ILE A 15 -14.97 -0.83 4.27
N GLY A 16 -13.85 -0.10 4.29
CA GLY A 16 -12.53 -0.59 4.67
C GLY A 16 -12.31 -0.45 6.17
N LEU A 17 -11.36 -1.22 6.70
CA LEU A 17 -10.93 -1.10 8.09
C LEU A 17 -9.40 -1.10 8.13
N SER A 18 -8.85 -0.05 8.71
CA SER A 18 -7.42 0.16 8.90
C SER A 18 -7.16 0.32 10.39
N SER A 19 -6.20 -0.43 10.93
CA SER A 19 -5.67 -0.21 12.28
C SER A 19 -4.31 0.46 12.10
N VAL A 20 -4.20 1.69 12.63
CA VAL A 20 -3.05 2.57 12.39
C VAL A 20 -2.43 3.00 13.70
N GLU A 21 -1.14 3.32 13.66
CA GLU A 21 -0.44 3.91 14.80
C GLU A 21 -0.73 5.41 14.84
N LEU A 22 -1.23 5.91 15.96
CA LEU A 22 -1.33 7.35 16.20
C LEU A 22 0.04 7.89 16.60
N ILE A 23 0.59 8.79 15.80
CA ILE A 23 1.87 9.44 16.06
C ILE A 23 1.65 10.66 16.95
N GLU A 24 0.74 11.55 16.55
CA GLU A 24 0.41 12.76 17.29
C GLU A 24 -0.96 13.33 16.90
N VAL A 25 -1.43 14.27 17.73
CA VAL A 25 -2.60 15.09 17.45
C VAL A 25 -2.15 16.55 17.41
N ILE A 26 -2.33 17.19 16.26
CA ILE A 26 -1.96 18.59 16.05
C ILE A 26 -3.21 19.44 15.81
N SER A 27 -3.16 20.70 16.21
CA SER A 27 -4.22 21.67 15.90
C SER A 27 -3.78 22.56 14.76
N THR A 28 -4.61 22.65 13.73
CA THR A 28 -4.40 23.51 12.57
C THR A 28 -5.52 24.55 12.47
N GLU A 29 -5.24 25.73 11.92
CA GLU A 29 -6.28 26.75 11.69
C GLU A 29 -7.29 26.31 10.61
N GLU A 30 -6.83 25.58 9.60
CA GLU A 30 -7.63 25.16 8.46
C GLU A 30 -8.54 23.95 8.77
N PHE A 31 -7.99 22.93 9.44
CA PHE A 31 -8.68 21.65 9.63
C PHE A 31 -9.06 21.38 11.09
N GLY A 32 -8.66 22.24 12.03
CA GLY A 32 -8.82 21.97 13.46
C GLY A 32 -7.91 20.82 13.91
N PRO A 33 -8.39 19.87 14.73
CA PRO A 33 -7.62 18.70 15.16
C PRO A 33 -7.30 17.77 14.00
N VAL A 34 -6.03 17.49 13.78
CA VAL A 34 -5.50 16.57 12.76
C VAL A 34 -4.77 15.44 13.47
N LEU A 35 -5.12 14.20 13.09
CA LEU A 35 -4.45 13.00 13.55
C LEU A 35 -3.32 12.65 12.57
N VAL A 36 -2.07 12.71 13.03
CA VAL A 36 -0.94 12.20 12.27
C VAL A 36 -0.79 10.73 12.60
N VAL A 37 -0.90 9.87 11.58
CA VAL A 37 -0.93 8.42 11.75
C VAL A 37 0.08 7.72 10.83
N LYS A 38 0.47 6.51 11.20
CA LYS A 38 1.36 5.65 10.42
C LYS A 38 0.71 4.29 10.15
N GLY A 39 1.02 3.71 8.99
CA GLY A 39 0.50 2.40 8.59
C GLY A 39 -0.85 2.44 7.88
N VAL A 40 -1.22 3.57 7.26
CA VAL A 40 -2.43 3.68 6.44
C VAL A 40 -2.31 2.85 5.16
N ASP A 41 -3.40 2.19 4.78
CA ASP A 41 -3.53 1.38 3.56
C ASP A 41 -4.65 1.92 2.63
N MET A 42 -4.86 3.24 2.67
CA MET A 42 -5.89 3.95 1.91
C MET A 42 -5.28 5.02 1.00
N LEU A 43 -6.01 5.39 -0.05
CA LEU A 43 -5.59 6.45 -0.98
C LEU A 43 -5.82 7.83 -0.37
N ASP A 44 -5.06 8.81 -0.85
CA ASP A 44 -5.32 10.21 -0.52
C ASP A 44 -6.77 10.62 -0.87
N GLY A 45 -7.37 11.44 -0.03
CA GLY A 45 -8.77 11.83 -0.13
C GLY A 45 -9.81 10.72 0.19
N THR A 46 -9.39 9.55 0.66
CA THR A 46 -10.34 8.50 1.09
C THR A 46 -11.21 9.01 2.25
N PRO A 47 -12.56 9.00 2.12
CA PRO A 47 -13.44 9.47 3.19
C PRO A 47 -13.34 8.60 4.46
N ILE A 48 -13.23 9.25 5.62
CA ILE A 48 -13.23 8.60 6.93
C ILE A 48 -14.65 8.66 7.51
N TYR A 49 -15.21 7.49 7.84
CA TYR A 49 -16.56 7.37 8.39
C TYR A 49 -16.60 7.35 9.92
N ASP A 50 -15.56 6.83 10.56
CA ASP A 50 -15.52 6.61 12.01
C ASP A 50 -14.07 6.48 12.50
N ILE A 51 -13.81 6.91 13.74
CA ILE A 51 -12.51 6.82 14.40
C ILE A 51 -12.74 6.26 15.80
N LYS A 52 -12.05 5.16 16.13
CA LYS A 52 -12.15 4.50 17.43
C LYS A 52 -10.76 4.17 17.98
N PRO A 53 -10.56 4.21 19.31
CA PRO A 53 -9.32 3.72 19.88
C PRO A 53 -9.19 2.21 19.64
N TYR A 54 -7.99 1.77 19.29
CA TYR A 54 -7.65 0.35 19.31
C TYR A 54 -7.44 -0.09 20.76
N ILE A 55 -8.22 -1.07 21.21
CA ILE A 55 -8.21 -1.57 22.58
C ILE A 55 -7.63 -2.99 22.55
N PRO A 56 -6.37 -3.21 22.97
CA PRO A 56 -5.70 -4.50 22.78
C PRO A 56 -6.46 -5.72 23.33
N TYR A 57 -7.11 -5.61 24.49
CA TYR A 57 -7.84 -6.75 25.06
C TYR A 57 -9.11 -7.13 24.28
N ALA A 58 -9.65 -6.22 23.46
CA ALA A 58 -10.88 -6.42 22.69
C ALA A 58 -10.60 -6.66 21.20
N ASP A 59 -9.60 -5.98 20.65
CA ASP A 59 -9.32 -5.96 19.21
C ASP A 59 -8.15 -6.87 18.80
N ALA A 60 -7.22 -7.17 19.72
CA ALA A 60 -6.08 -8.02 19.41
C ALA A 60 -6.48 -9.50 19.42
N HIS A 61 -6.12 -10.20 18.35
CA HIS A 61 -6.32 -11.64 18.21
C HIS A 61 -4.98 -12.30 17.82
N PRO A 62 -4.02 -12.43 18.77
CA PRO A 62 -2.68 -12.93 18.46
C PRO A 62 -2.66 -14.35 17.87
N ASP A 63 -3.65 -15.18 18.20
CA ASP A 63 -3.77 -16.56 17.73
C ASP A 63 -4.58 -16.69 16.42
N ALA A 64 -4.93 -15.58 15.77
CA ALA A 64 -5.64 -15.60 14.50
C ALA A 64 -4.81 -16.31 13.41
N ARG A 65 -5.47 -17.14 12.59
CA ARG A 65 -4.85 -17.85 11.46
C ARG A 65 -5.27 -17.21 10.14
N GLY A 66 -4.35 -17.06 9.20
CA GLY A 66 -4.63 -16.58 7.84
C GLY A 66 -5.28 -17.64 6.96
N GLY A 67 -5.25 -18.92 7.36
CA GLY A 67 -5.89 -20.00 6.63
C GLY A 67 -5.22 -20.21 5.27
N PHE A 68 -5.96 -20.04 4.18
CA PHE A 68 -5.40 -20.17 2.83
C PHE A 68 -4.34 -19.09 2.51
N THR A 69 -4.26 -18.01 3.31
CA THR A 69 -3.18 -17.02 3.16
C THR A 69 -1.94 -17.35 3.96
N ASP A 70 -1.95 -18.33 4.87
CA ASP A 70 -0.78 -18.63 5.71
C ASP A 70 0.47 -18.97 4.88
N GLU A 71 0.26 -19.65 3.74
CA GLU A 71 1.31 -19.97 2.76
C GLU A 71 1.69 -18.75 1.88
N LEU A 72 0.77 -17.78 1.72
CA LEU A 72 0.97 -16.54 0.96
C LEU A 72 1.62 -15.43 1.80
N SER A 73 1.45 -15.45 3.12
CA SER A 73 1.94 -14.44 4.08
C SER A 73 3.44 -14.52 4.37
N LYS A 74 4.17 -15.46 3.77
CA LYS A 74 5.63 -15.35 3.65
C LYS A 74 5.94 -14.30 2.60
N GLY A 75 5.79 -13.03 2.96
CA GLY A 75 5.98 -11.83 2.15
C GLY A 75 6.89 -12.07 0.96
N ALA A 76 6.29 -12.52 -0.15
CA ALA A 76 7.01 -12.83 -1.37
C ALA A 76 7.34 -11.48 -2.00
N GLN A 77 8.40 -10.86 -1.48
CA GLN A 77 8.93 -9.65 -2.05
C GLN A 77 9.45 -9.98 -3.43
N VAL A 78 9.05 -9.19 -4.41
CA VAL A 78 9.63 -9.28 -5.74
C VAL A 78 10.98 -8.59 -5.71
N LYS A 79 11.93 -9.13 -6.48
CA LYS A 79 13.16 -8.42 -6.78
C LYS A 79 12.79 -7.14 -7.55
N VAL A 80 13.34 -6.01 -7.16
CA VAL A 80 13.15 -4.74 -7.86
C VAL A 80 14.46 -4.38 -8.53
N ASP A 81 14.43 -4.30 -9.86
CA ASP A 81 15.46 -3.69 -10.68
C ASP A 81 15.04 -2.25 -10.97
N PHE A 82 15.69 -1.30 -10.29
CA PHE A 82 15.46 0.13 -10.45
C PHE A 82 16.76 0.77 -10.93
N PRO A 83 16.92 0.99 -12.26
CA PRO A 83 18.11 1.62 -12.82
C PRO A 83 18.43 2.94 -12.11
N GLN A 84 19.70 3.13 -11.73
CA GLN A 84 20.13 4.27 -10.91
C GLN A 84 19.75 5.62 -11.53
N GLU A 85 19.90 5.75 -12.85
CA GLU A 85 19.51 6.94 -13.63
C GLU A 85 18.02 7.30 -13.53
N LEU A 86 17.14 6.31 -13.35
CA LEU A 86 15.71 6.52 -13.14
C LEU A 86 15.40 6.80 -11.67
N LEU A 87 16.10 6.13 -10.74
CA LEU A 87 15.93 6.34 -9.31
C LEU A 87 16.33 7.77 -8.91
N GLU A 88 17.37 8.30 -9.54
CA GLU A 88 17.84 9.67 -9.33
C GLU A 88 16.85 10.75 -9.78
N LYS A 89 15.85 10.41 -10.61
CA LYS A 89 14.73 11.31 -10.96
C LYS A 89 13.79 11.58 -9.78
N LEU A 90 13.79 10.70 -8.78
CA LEU A 90 13.03 10.88 -7.53
C LEU A 90 13.84 11.71 -6.52
N PRO A 91 13.19 12.55 -5.69
CA PRO A 91 13.78 13.16 -4.51
C PRO A 91 14.41 12.12 -3.59
N GLU A 92 15.54 12.43 -2.97
CA GLU A 92 16.31 11.47 -2.15
C GLU A 92 15.47 10.88 -1.01
N GLU A 93 14.60 11.70 -0.43
CA GLU A 93 13.80 11.36 0.75
C GLU A 93 12.76 10.26 0.48
N ILE A 94 12.41 10.03 -0.79
CA ILE A 94 11.37 9.06 -1.17
C ILE A 94 11.91 7.85 -1.94
N ARG A 95 13.22 7.79 -2.24
CA ARG A 95 13.81 6.72 -3.06
C ARG A 95 13.70 5.36 -2.39
N GLU A 96 14.04 5.28 -1.11
CA GLU A 96 13.99 4.03 -0.35
C GLU A 96 12.55 3.51 -0.25
N SER A 97 11.61 4.39 0.09
CA SER A 97 10.21 4.03 0.24
C SER A 97 9.56 3.67 -1.10
N ALA A 98 9.97 4.28 -2.23
CA ALA A 98 9.53 3.88 -3.57
C ALA A 98 9.94 2.43 -3.88
N VAL A 99 11.19 2.05 -3.57
CA VAL A 99 11.67 0.67 -3.77
C VAL A 99 10.92 -0.30 -2.87
N GLU A 100 10.69 0.04 -1.60
CA GLU A 100 9.93 -0.81 -0.67
C GLU A 100 8.48 -1.05 -1.14
N VAL A 101 7.80 -0.02 -1.67
CA VAL A 101 6.46 -0.18 -2.24
C VAL A 101 6.49 -1.14 -3.44
N LEU A 102 7.48 -1.01 -4.33
CA LEU A 102 7.63 -1.92 -5.47
C LEU A 102 7.93 -3.36 -5.02
N ARG A 103 8.71 -3.56 -3.95
CA ARG A 103 9.00 -4.90 -3.40
C ARG A 103 7.74 -5.64 -2.95
N GLN A 104 6.70 -4.92 -2.53
CA GLN A 104 5.41 -5.52 -2.17
C GLN A 104 4.56 -5.94 -3.38
N ASP A 105 5.05 -5.74 -4.60
CA ASP A 105 4.36 -6.00 -5.86
C ASP A 105 3.00 -5.27 -5.94
N PRO A 106 2.98 -3.98 -6.33
CA PRO A 106 1.75 -3.18 -6.36
C PRO A 106 0.77 -3.59 -7.47
N ARG A 107 1.08 -4.62 -8.27
CA ARG A 107 0.15 -5.16 -9.27
C ARG A 107 -1.00 -5.86 -8.57
N ALA A 108 -2.22 -5.71 -9.10
CA ALA A 108 -3.33 -6.52 -8.65
C ALA A 108 -3.05 -8.02 -8.88
N GLY A 109 -3.50 -8.89 -7.97
CA GLY A 109 -3.23 -10.32 -8.08
C GLY A 109 -3.70 -10.97 -9.40
N TYR A 110 -4.76 -10.43 -10.03
CA TYR A 110 -5.25 -10.89 -11.34
C TYR A 110 -4.47 -10.34 -12.54
N ASP A 111 -3.55 -9.39 -12.33
CA ASP A 111 -2.71 -8.81 -13.36
C ASP A 111 -1.35 -9.53 -13.49
N ARG A 112 -1.04 -10.46 -12.56
CA ARG A 112 0.17 -11.29 -12.63
C ARG A 112 0.15 -12.14 -13.91
N GLY A 113 1.23 -12.06 -14.70
CA GLY A 113 1.36 -12.72 -16.01
C GLY A 113 0.94 -11.87 -17.22
N ARG A 114 0.40 -10.66 -17.03
CA ARG A 114 0.15 -9.74 -18.15
C ARG A 114 1.43 -9.01 -18.56
N GLN A 115 1.77 -9.06 -19.84
CA GLN A 115 2.87 -8.29 -20.42
C GLN A 115 2.39 -6.91 -20.86
N ARG A 116 2.34 -5.97 -19.90
CA ARG A 116 2.05 -4.56 -20.15
C ARG A 116 2.86 -3.68 -19.21
N ASP A 117 2.95 -2.40 -19.55
CA ASP A 117 3.46 -1.39 -18.64
C ASP A 117 2.46 -1.17 -17.51
N PHE A 118 2.94 -1.30 -16.29
CA PHE A 118 2.24 -0.91 -15.08
C PHE A 118 2.72 0.47 -14.65
N ARG A 119 1.85 1.21 -13.96
CA ARG A 119 2.16 2.54 -13.43
C ARG A 119 1.79 2.60 -11.96
N LEU A 120 2.68 3.17 -11.18
CA LEU A 120 2.47 3.47 -9.77
C LEU A 120 2.59 4.99 -9.60
N ALA A 121 1.47 5.64 -9.26
CA ALA A 121 1.48 7.03 -8.82
C ALA A 121 2.07 7.10 -7.41
N TYR A 122 3.15 7.85 -7.22
CA TYR A 122 3.90 7.94 -5.97
C TYR A 122 4.53 9.33 -5.80
N HIS A 123 4.09 10.08 -4.77
CA HIS A 123 4.62 11.42 -4.43
C HIS A 123 4.73 12.41 -5.63
N GLY A 124 3.72 12.43 -6.52
CA GLY A 124 3.74 13.29 -7.71
C GLY A 124 4.58 12.75 -8.87
N TYR A 125 4.91 11.45 -8.84
CA TYR A 125 5.59 10.76 -9.92
C TYR A 125 4.80 9.55 -10.39
N ASP A 126 4.89 9.24 -11.67
CA ASP A 126 4.43 8.00 -12.29
C ASP A 126 5.67 7.10 -12.45
N ILE A 127 5.79 6.07 -11.63
CA ILE A 127 6.82 5.04 -11.77
C ILE A 127 6.28 3.97 -12.71
N VAL A 128 6.87 3.87 -13.90
CA VAL A 128 6.47 2.93 -14.95
C VAL A 128 7.35 1.69 -14.83
N PHE A 129 6.74 0.50 -14.82
CA PHE A 129 7.48 -0.74 -14.64
C PHE A 129 6.86 -1.92 -15.37
N LEU A 130 7.71 -2.88 -15.70
CA LEU A 130 7.33 -4.21 -16.18
C LEU A 130 7.41 -5.19 -15.02
N GLY A 131 6.40 -6.05 -14.92
CA GLY A 131 6.39 -7.11 -13.91
C GLY A 131 6.47 -8.49 -14.54
N LYS A 132 7.41 -9.31 -14.10
CA LYS A 132 7.50 -10.75 -14.34
C LYS A 132 7.23 -11.51 -13.04
N ASP A 133 7.21 -12.84 -13.09
CA ASP A 133 7.06 -13.65 -11.88
C ASP A 133 8.30 -13.47 -10.99
N GLY A 134 8.11 -12.90 -9.81
CA GLY A 134 9.18 -12.66 -8.83
C GLY A 134 10.08 -11.44 -9.07
N GLU A 135 9.87 -10.66 -10.13
CA GLU A 135 10.70 -9.49 -10.47
C GLU A 135 9.90 -8.34 -11.07
N ILE A 136 10.26 -7.12 -10.69
CA ILE A 136 9.81 -5.86 -11.27
C ILE A 136 11.03 -5.12 -11.83
N THR A 137 10.91 -4.60 -13.05
CA THR A 137 11.92 -3.73 -13.67
C THR A 137 11.29 -2.37 -13.96
N VAL A 138 11.83 -1.32 -13.36
CA VAL A 138 11.40 0.06 -13.64
C VAL A 138 11.93 0.48 -15.02
N THR A 139 11.03 0.93 -15.87
CA THR A 139 11.33 1.32 -17.26
C THR A 139 11.29 2.83 -17.47
N ASP A 140 10.54 3.57 -16.65
CA ASP A 140 10.54 5.03 -16.67
C ASP A 140 10.07 5.63 -15.35
N VAL A 141 10.37 6.91 -15.14
CA VAL A 141 9.85 7.74 -14.05
C VAL A 141 9.47 9.10 -14.63
N LEU A 142 8.20 9.45 -14.50
CA LEU A 142 7.60 10.67 -15.03
C LEU A 142 7.12 11.55 -13.88
N LYS A 143 7.25 12.88 -13.99
CA LYS A 143 6.68 13.82 -13.01
C LYS A 143 5.25 14.18 -13.41
N ILE A 144 4.33 14.22 -12.45
CA ILE A 144 2.91 14.52 -12.61
C ILE A 144 2.55 15.83 -11.91
#